data_AF-A0A8T6Y7F9-F1
#
_entry.id   AF-A0A8T6Y7F9-F1
#
_cell.length_a   1.000
_cell.length_b   1.000
_cell.length_c   1.000
_cell.angle_alpha   90.00
_cell.angle_beta   90.00
_cell.angle_gamma   90.00
#
_symmetry.space_group_name_H-M   'P 1'
#
loop_
_entity.id
_entity.type
_entity.pdbx_description
1 polymer ?
#
loop_
_entity_poly.entity_id
_entity_poly.type
_entity_poly.pdbx_seq_one_letter_code
_entity_poly.pdbx_strand_id
1 'polypeptide(L)'
;MTASPLDNATYFASGSNLPGEIKGLSEINHPLGVAVQEVSELALEELERLAGSGLRVFVDSGAFSEVNHCLEVTNPMSDADWRERLAVYKRLAKALGSQLFVVAPDRVGCQQTTLERLETYRDEVREVAALGANVLLPLQRGELSPAEFLAFAREVLGLDDELVPAFPMKKGATPLDAVADFVASEKPRALHLLGLGASNKNAEPLAARLFELHPELDLLLDSVLIRSLVGRNNGPGGGPRKLTKALDEAEDELSGYYWGAPPRPEDNMHGGLVDYTDHVFEELPTWLNRAGRKRVAAEMGYEGDELARWMKDPQGFYAENGNDWLDMVLDAEWAARSKKASGSERKRRSVRKALG
;
A
#
# COMPACT_ATOMS: atom_id res chain seq x y z
N MET A 1 12.45 10.87 -24.67
CA MET A 1 12.86 9.87 -23.67
C MET A 1 12.22 8.56 -24.10
N THR A 2 13.00 7.51 -24.32
CA THR A 2 12.44 6.17 -24.56
C THR A 2 11.76 5.71 -23.27
N ALA A 3 10.55 5.16 -23.36
CA ALA A 3 9.87 4.57 -22.20
C ALA A 3 10.77 3.51 -21.57
N SER A 4 10.81 3.45 -20.24
CA SER A 4 11.58 2.42 -19.55
C SER A 4 10.88 1.08 -19.79
N PRO A 5 11.60 -0.03 -20.05
CA PRO A 5 11.01 -1.37 -20.09
C PRO A 5 10.17 -1.67 -18.84
N LEU A 6 10.56 -1.09 -17.70
CA LEU A 6 9.86 -1.21 -16.43
C LEU A 6 8.48 -0.56 -16.40
N ASP A 7 8.17 0.37 -17.31
CA ASP A 7 6.86 1.04 -17.41
C ASP A 7 5.73 0.06 -17.79
N ASN A 8 6.08 -1.09 -18.40
CA ASN A 8 5.14 -2.15 -18.77
C ASN A 8 4.97 -3.23 -17.68
N ALA A 9 5.68 -3.12 -16.56
CA ALA A 9 5.61 -4.10 -15.48
C ALA A 9 4.68 -3.64 -14.35
N THR A 10 4.08 -4.61 -13.65
CA THR A 10 3.28 -4.34 -12.44
C THR A 10 4.16 -4.36 -11.21
N TYR A 11 4.04 -3.34 -10.35
CA TYR A 11 4.75 -3.27 -9.06
C TYR A 11 3.79 -3.36 -7.89
N PHE A 12 3.97 -4.38 -7.06
CA PHE A 12 3.30 -4.49 -5.78
C PHE A 12 4.10 -3.77 -4.69
N ALA A 13 3.40 -2.91 -3.94
CA ALA A 13 3.92 -2.29 -2.74
C ALA A 13 3.90 -3.28 -1.55
N SER A 14 4.79 -4.27 -1.55
CA SER A 14 4.91 -5.29 -0.49
C SER A 14 5.12 -4.72 0.91
N GLY A 15 4.52 -5.37 1.89
CA GLY A 15 4.60 -4.97 3.30
C GLY A 15 3.66 -3.83 3.69
N SER A 16 2.67 -3.50 2.85
CA SER A 16 1.65 -2.48 3.13
C SER A 16 0.53 -3.04 4.01
N ASN A 17 0.88 -3.53 5.20
CA ASN A 17 0.00 -4.34 6.06
C ASN A 17 -0.99 -3.50 6.88
N LEU A 18 -0.80 -2.18 6.95
CA LEU A 18 -1.66 -1.31 7.73
C LEU A 18 -2.91 -0.88 6.92
N PRO A 19 -4.10 -0.82 7.53
CA PRO A 19 -5.33 -0.38 6.84
C PRO A 19 -5.19 0.97 6.15
N GLY A 20 -4.48 1.92 6.79
CA GLY A 20 -4.23 3.25 6.23
C GLY A 20 -3.31 3.24 5.00
N GLU A 21 -2.35 2.32 4.94
CA GLU A 21 -1.45 2.14 3.78
C GLU A 21 -2.22 1.54 2.61
N ILE A 22 -2.99 0.47 2.88
CA ILE A 22 -3.89 -0.17 1.90
C ILE A 22 -4.82 0.87 1.27
N LYS A 23 -5.50 1.64 2.12
CA LYS A 23 -6.40 2.70 1.67
C LYS A 23 -5.65 3.76 0.84
N GLY A 24 -4.52 4.27 1.33
CA GLY A 24 -3.76 5.31 0.63
C GLY A 24 -3.26 4.87 -0.75
N LEU A 25 -2.76 3.63 -0.88
CA LEU A 25 -2.31 3.05 -2.13
C LEU A 25 -3.48 2.74 -3.09
N SER A 26 -4.63 2.31 -2.55
CA SER A 26 -5.84 2.11 -3.37
C SER A 26 -6.38 3.42 -3.95
N GLU A 27 -6.35 4.53 -3.20
CA GLU A 27 -6.81 5.86 -3.66
C GLU A 27 -5.97 6.45 -4.81
N ILE A 28 -4.80 5.86 -5.08
CA ILE A 28 -3.91 6.23 -6.17
C ILE A 28 -3.80 5.12 -7.24
N ASN A 29 -4.63 4.08 -7.15
CA ASN A 29 -4.63 2.91 -8.04
C ASN A 29 -3.26 2.22 -8.14
N HIS A 30 -2.50 2.16 -7.04
CA HIS A 30 -1.22 1.46 -7.02
C HIS A 30 -1.39 0.01 -6.52
N PRO A 31 -0.85 -1.02 -7.22
CA PRO A 31 -0.98 -2.41 -6.80
C PRO A 31 -0.44 -2.65 -5.39
N LEU A 32 -1.16 -3.48 -4.62
CA LEU A 32 -0.91 -3.68 -3.20
C LEU A 32 -0.13 -4.95 -2.93
N GLY A 33 0.76 -4.93 -1.95
CA GLY A 33 1.41 -6.14 -1.46
C GLY A 33 1.33 -6.22 0.07
N VAL A 34 0.78 -7.31 0.60
CA VAL A 34 0.69 -7.56 2.06
C VAL A 34 1.36 -8.88 2.40
N ALA A 35 1.73 -9.08 3.65
CA ALA A 35 2.23 -10.34 4.18
C ALA A 35 1.21 -10.91 5.18
N VAL A 36 0.79 -12.16 4.99
CA VAL A 36 -0.32 -12.75 5.76
C VAL A 36 -0.08 -12.70 7.27
N GLN A 37 1.13 -12.97 7.72
CA GLN A 37 1.45 -12.99 9.16
C GLN A 37 1.42 -11.61 9.82
N GLU A 38 1.33 -10.54 9.05
CA GLU A 38 1.32 -9.15 9.54
C GLU A 38 -0.03 -8.45 9.29
N VAL A 39 -0.98 -9.11 8.61
CA VAL A 39 -2.26 -8.50 8.26
C VAL A 39 -3.25 -8.61 9.43
N SER A 40 -3.85 -7.48 9.81
CA SER A 40 -4.91 -7.45 10.82
C SER A 40 -6.30 -7.64 10.21
N GLU A 41 -7.31 -7.96 11.02
CA GLU A 41 -8.72 -8.04 10.56
C GLU A 41 -9.18 -6.76 9.86
N LEU A 42 -8.84 -5.58 10.39
CA LEU A 42 -9.16 -4.30 9.74
C LEU A 42 -8.48 -4.16 8.39
N ALA A 43 -7.26 -4.69 8.23
CA ALA A 43 -6.56 -4.65 6.95
C ALA A 43 -7.20 -5.62 5.96
N LEU A 44 -7.64 -6.81 6.40
CA LEU A 44 -8.41 -7.74 5.58
C LEU A 44 -9.73 -7.11 5.10
N GLU A 45 -10.47 -6.42 5.97
CA GLU A 45 -11.69 -5.70 5.60
C GLU A 45 -11.42 -4.62 4.53
N GLU A 46 -10.32 -3.87 4.65
CA GLU A 46 -9.94 -2.88 3.63
C GLU A 46 -9.56 -3.54 2.31
N LEU A 47 -8.89 -4.70 2.32
CA LEU A 47 -8.60 -5.46 1.10
C LEU A 47 -9.88 -5.97 0.44
N GLU A 48 -10.82 -6.51 1.21
CA GLU A 48 -12.11 -7.01 0.69
C GLU A 48 -12.94 -5.91 0.01
N ARG A 49 -12.85 -4.66 0.49
CA ARG A 49 -13.50 -3.50 -0.14
C ARG A 49 -12.97 -3.17 -1.53
N LEU A 50 -11.82 -3.72 -1.93
CA LEU A 50 -11.24 -3.52 -3.26
C LEU A 50 -11.85 -4.44 -4.32
N ALA A 51 -12.79 -5.31 -3.95
CA ALA A 51 -13.52 -6.17 -4.87
C ALA A 51 -14.13 -5.36 -6.02
N GLY A 52 -13.85 -5.77 -7.25
CA GLY A 52 -14.34 -5.12 -8.47
C GLY A 52 -13.63 -3.82 -8.85
N SER A 53 -12.63 -3.36 -8.09
CA SER A 53 -11.86 -2.15 -8.45
C SER A 53 -10.90 -2.36 -9.63
N GLY A 54 -10.57 -3.62 -9.95
CA GLY A 54 -9.53 -3.97 -10.92
C GLY A 54 -8.11 -3.81 -10.38
N LEU A 55 -7.94 -3.32 -9.15
CA LEU A 55 -6.63 -3.20 -8.52
C LEU A 55 -6.07 -4.58 -8.16
N ARG A 56 -4.83 -4.85 -8.57
CA ARG A 56 -4.15 -6.11 -8.25
C ARG A 56 -3.65 -6.10 -6.80
N VAL A 57 -3.85 -7.22 -6.10
CA VAL A 57 -3.45 -7.42 -4.70
C VAL A 57 -2.56 -8.66 -4.61
N PHE A 58 -1.33 -8.48 -4.15
CA PHE A 58 -0.38 -9.52 -3.84
C PHE A 58 -0.38 -9.83 -2.35
N VAL A 59 -0.40 -11.12 -2.01
CA VAL A 59 -0.37 -11.61 -0.63
C VAL A 59 0.77 -12.61 -0.50
N ASP A 60 1.83 -12.18 0.18
CA ASP A 60 3.00 -12.98 0.51
C ASP A 60 2.69 -13.91 1.70
N SER A 61 3.15 -15.15 1.61
CA SER A 61 3.03 -16.15 2.69
C SER A 61 3.87 -15.79 3.92
N GLY A 62 4.91 -14.97 3.74
CA GLY A 62 5.91 -14.67 4.77
C GLY A 62 6.92 -15.79 5.00
N ALA A 63 6.99 -16.79 4.12
CA ALA A 63 7.95 -17.88 4.19
C ALA A 63 9.41 -17.40 4.23
N PHE A 64 9.69 -16.18 3.77
CA PHE A 64 11.01 -15.55 3.88
C PHE A 64 11.51 -15.37 5.33
N SER A 65 10.60 -15.34 6.31
CA SER A 65 10.92 -15.26 7.74
C SER A 65 11.33 -16.62 8.35
N GLU A 66 11.03 -17.73 7.66
CA GLU A 66 11.37 -19.08 8.12
C GLU A 66 12.88 -19.33 8.15
N VAL A 67 13.61 -18.68 7.23
CA VAL A 67 15.06 -18.85 7.07
C VAL A 67 15.83 -17.54 7.25
N ASN A 68 17.07 -17.63 7.72
CA ASN A 68 17.97 -16.47 7.77
C ASN A 68 18.63 -16.18 6.40
N HIS A 69 19.59 -15.25 6.35
CA HIS A 69 20.29 -14.91 5.09
C HIS A 69 21.20 -16.03 4.56
N CYS A 70 21.60 -16.97 5.42
CA CYS A 70 22.38 -18.15 5.07
C CYS A 70 21.50 -19.35 4.69
N LEU A 71 20.17 -19.15 4.58
CA LEU A 71 19.17 -20.20 4.31
C LEU A 71 19.03 -21.25 5.43
N GLU A 72 19.47 -20.92 6.64
CA GLU A 72 19.27 -21.77 7.81
C GLU A 72 17.88 -21.50 8.39
N VAL A 73 17.16 -22.57 8.76
CA VAL A 73 15.82 -22.46 9.35
C VAL A 73 15.91 -21.89 10.76
N THR A 74 15.35 -20.70 10.95
CA THR A 74 15.34 -20.00 12.24
C THR A 74 13.94 -19.87 12.83
N ASN A 75 12.89 -19.95 12.01
CA ASN A 75 11.51 -19.84 12.44
C ASN A 75 10.62 -20.81 11.65
N PRO A 76 10.74 -22.13 11.90
CA PRO A 76 10.04 -23.15 11.11
C PRO A 76 8.54 -22.92 11.09
N MET A 77 7.93 -23.01 9.91
CA MET A 77 6.48 -22.90 9.77
C MET A 77 5.83 -24.28 9.94
N SER A 78 4.90 -24.37 10.89
CA SER A 78 4.13 -25.58 11.18
C SER A 78 2.98 -25.81 10.17
N ASP A 79 2.31 -26.95 10.26
CA ASP A 79 1.08 -27.20 9.50
C ASP A 79 -0.04 -26.22 9.87
N ALA A 80 -0.18 -25.90 11.16
CA ALA A 80 -1.16 -24.92 11.64
C ALA A 80 -0.91 -23.53 11.03
N ASP A 81 0.36 -23.11 10.95
CA ASP A 81 0.78 -21.84 10.33
C ASP A 81 0.37 -21.76 8.86
N TRP A 82 0.55 -22.84 8.10
CA TRP A 82 0.16 -22.89 6.69
C TRP A 82 -1.35 -22.90 6.51
N ARG A 83 -2.08 -23.66 7.33
CA ARG A 83 -3.54 -23.72 7.28
C ARG A 83 -4.18 -22.36 7.59
N GLU A 84 -3.64 -21.62 8.55
CA GLU A 84 -4.07 -20.23 8.82
C GLU A 84 -3.87 -19.34 7.60
N ARG A 85 -2.70 -19.42 6.95
CA ARG A 85 -2.40 -18.63 5.74
C ARG A 85 -3.32 -18.95 4.57
N LEU A 86 -3.54 -20.25 4.32
CA LEU A 86 -4.44 -20.72 3.28
C LEU A 86 -5.90 -20.33 3.55
N ALA A 87 -6.31 -20.26 4.83
CA ALA A 87 -7.62 -19.74 5.19
C ALA A 87 -7.78 -18.25 4.85
N VAL A 88 -6.74 -17.44 5.11
CA VAL A 88 -6.70 -16.02 4.70
C VAL A 88 -6.74 -15.89 3.19
N TYR A 89 -5.96 -16.69 2.46
CA TYR A 89 -5.99 -16.70 0.99
C TYR A 89 -7.39 -17.01 0.46
N LYS A 90 -8.03 -18.05 0.98
CA LYS A 90 -9.39 -18.44 0.60
C LYS A 90 -10.40 -17.34 0.88
N ARG A 91 -10.31 -16.66 2.03
CA ARG A 91 -11.16 -15.51 2.37
C ARG A 91 -11.01 -14.40 1.34
N LEU A 92 -9.78 -13.97 1.06
CA LEU A 92 -9.51 -12.91 0.11
C LEU A 92 -9.88 -13.31 -1.32
N ALA A 93 -9.65 -14.57 -1.71
CA ALA A 93 -9.99 -15.08 -3.04
C ALA A 93 -11.49 -15.01 -3.31
N LYS A 94 -12.35 -15.28 -2.31
CA LYS A 94 -13.81 -15.11 -2.43
C LYS A 94 -14.22 -13.66 -2.73
N ALA A 95 -13.49 -12.68 -2.21
CA ALA A 95 -13.79 -11.27 -2.42
C ALA A 95 -13.16 -10.71 -3.72
N LEU A 96 -11.92 -11.09 -4.00
CA LEU A 96 -11.07 -10.44 -5.00
C LEU A 96 -10.96 -11.23 -6.31
N GLY A 97 -11.18 -12.55 -6.30
CA GLY A 97 -11.03 -13.42 -7.46
C GLY A 97 -9.71 -13.16 -8.20
N SER A 98 -9.80 -12.82 -9.49
CA SER A 98 -8.65 -12.59 -10.37
C SER A 98 -7.79 -11.36 -10.04
N GLN A 99 -8.25 -10.49 -9.12
CA GLN A 99 -7.43 -9.41 -8.60
C GLN A 99 -6.34 -9.91 -7.63
N LEU A 100 -6.52 -11.10 -7.06
CA LEU A 100 -5.65 -11.65 -6.03
C LEU A 100 -4.49 -12.45 -6.64
N PHE A 101 -3.30 -12.25 -6.09
CA PHE A 101 -2.08 -13.00 -6.34
C PHE A 101 -1.57 -13.53 -5.00
N VAL A 102 -1.47 -14.85 -4.84
CA VAL A 102 -1.03 -15.51 -3.60
C VAL A 102 0.19 -16.36 -3.84
N VAL A 103 1.09 -16.44 -2.86
CA VAL A 103 2.27 -17.31 -2.94
C VAL A 103 1.91 -18.73 -2.51
N ALA A 104 2.15 -19.70 -3.39
CA ALA A 104 1.98 -21.12 -3.09
C ALA A 104 2.88 -21.57 -1.93
N PRO A 105 2.50 -22.61 -1.18
CA PRO A 105 3.29 -23.10 -0.06
C PRO A 105 4.73 -23.48 -0.45
N ASP A 106 5.72 -22.86 0.20
CA ASP A 106 7.13 -23.01 -0.17
C ASP A 106 8.07 -22.94 1.03
N ARG A 107 9.32 -23.37 0.85
CA ARG A 107 10.44 -23.06 1.75
C ARG A 107 11.57 -22.43 0.96
N VAL A 108 11.89 -21.17 1.27
CA VAL A 108 12.94 -20.41 0.59
C VAL A 108 14.27 -21.15 0.61
N GLY A 109 14.83 -21.40 -0.57
CA GLY A 109 16.10 -22.08 -0.75
C GLY A 109 16.04 -23.61 -0.63
N CYS A 110 14.85 -24.22 -0.51
CA CYS A 110 14.70 -25.66 -0.47
C CYS A 110 13.59 -26.17 -1.40
N GLN A 111 14.01 -26.69 -2.56
CA GLN A 111 13.12 -27.29 -3.55
C GLN A 111 12.34 -28.48 -2.97
N GLN A 112 13.01 -29.46 -2.35
CA GLN A 112 12.38 -30.67 -1.82
C GLN A 112 11.20 -30.38 -0.88
N THR A 113 11.41 -29.53 0.14
CA THR A 113 10.34 -29.18 1.08
C THR A 113 9.24 -28.34 0.45
N THR A 114 9.55 -27.58 -0.61
CA THR A 114 8.51 -26.90 -1.37
C THR A 114 7.62 -27.92 -2.09
N LEU A 115 8.20 -28.92 -2.75
CA LEU A 115 7.43 -30.00 -3.40
C LEU A 115 6.53 -30.74 -2.40
N GLU A 116 7.08 -31.11 -1.24
CA GLU A 116 6.32 -31.77 -0.16
C GLU A 116 5.13 -30.90 0.33
N ARG A 117 5.34 -29.58 0.45
CA ARG A 117 4.27 -28.64 0.85
C ARG A 117 3.21 -28.51 -0.24
N LEU A 118 3.58 -28.49 -1.52
CA LEU A 118 2.61 -28.46 -2.62
C LEU A 118 1.73 -29.71 -2.62
N GLU A 119 2.32 -30.89 -2.40
CA GLU A 119 1.55 -32.14 -2.26
C GLU A 119 0.62 -32.10 -1.04
N THR A 120 1.15 -31.64 0.10
CA THR A 120 0.42 -31.61 1.38
C THR A 120 -0.80 -30.69 1.33
N TYR A 121 -0.68 -29.51 0.70
CA TYR A 121 -1.72 -28.47 0.68
C TYR A 121 -2.40 -28.33 -0.68
N ARG A 122 -2.31 -29.35 -1.54
CA ARG A 122 -2.80 -29.29 -2.92
C ARG A 122 -4.27 -28.90 -2.99
N ASP A 123 -5.11 -29.42 -2.08
CA ASP A 123 -6.56 -29.26 -2.14
C ASP A 123 -6.95 -27.83 -1.78
N GLU A 124 -6.29 -27.24 -0.78
CA GLU A 124 -6.46 -25.84 -0.38
C GLU A 124 -5.97 -24.87 -1.47
N VAL A 125 -4.83 -25.15 -2.09
CA VAL A 125 -4.30 -24.33 -3.19
C VAL A 125 -5.24 -24.36 -4.40
N ARG A 126 -5.76 -25.54 -4.75
CA ARG A 126 -6.76 -25.71 -5.82
C ARG A 126 -8.05 -24.97 -5.51
N GLU A 127 -8.50 -25.00 -4.26
CA GLU A 127 -9.70 -24.26 -3.87
C GLU A 127 -9.51 -22.74 -4.03
N VAL A 128 -8.34 -22.22 -3.66
CA VAL A 128 -7.99 -20.80 -3.84
C VAL A 128 -7.93 -20.43 -5.34
N ALA A 129 -7.30 -21.27 -6.16
CA ALA A 129 -7.25 -21.08 -7.62
C ALA A 129 -8.65 -21.12 -8.25
N ALA A 130 -9.50 -22.08 -7.84
CA ALA A 130 -10.88 -22.21 -8.33
C ALA A 130 -11.78 -21.02 -7.99
N LEU A 131 -11.43 -20.23 -6.97
CA LEU A 131 -12.07 -18.95 -6.66
C LEU A 131 -11.59 -17.79 -7.56
N GLY A 132 -10.67 -18.07 -8.49
CA GLY A 132 -10.16 -17.16 -9.50
C GLY A 132 -8.84 -16.49 -9.13
N ALA A 133 -8.23 -16.80 -7.98
CA ALA A 133 -6.96 -16.20 -7.59
C ALA A 133 -5.79 -16.71 -8.44
N ASN A 134 -4.82 -15.83 -8.71
CA ASN A 134 -3.58 -16.20 -9.39
C ASN A 134 -2.62 -16.81 -8.37
N VAL A 135 -2.20 -18.06 -8.57
CA VAL A 135 -1.27 -18.74 -7.68
C VAL A 135 0.15 -18.58 -8.20
N LEU A 136 0.96 -17.84 -7.45
CA LEU A 136 2.37 -17.65 -7.72
C LEU A 136 3.15 -18.86 -7.18
N LEU A 137 3.90 -19.55 -8.04
CA LEU A 137 4.70 -20.73 -7.69
C LEU A 137 6.17 -20.33 -7.50
N PRO A 138 6.71 -20.31 -6.27
CA PRO A 138 8.13 -20.05 -6.03
C PRO A 138 9.00 -21.18 -6.62
N LEU A 139 9.65 -20.91 -7.75
CA LEU A 139 10.58 -21.83 -8.39
C LEU A 139 11.92 -21.83 -7.64
N GLN A 140 11.94 -22.55 -6.51
CA GLN A 140 13.13 -22.74 -5.69
C GLN A 140 14.21 -23.49 -6.47
N ARG A 141 15.46 -23.05 -6.29
CA ARG A 141 16.63 -23.74 -6.82
C ARG A 141 16.82 -25.10 -6.15
N GLY A 142 17.24 -26.10 -6.93
CA GLY A 142 17.47 -27.46 -6.44
C GLY A 142 17.94 -28.38 -7.54
N GLU A 143 17.55 -29.64 -7.45
CA GLU A 143 17.90 -30.71 -8.39
C GLU A 143 17.15 -30.57 -9.72
N LEU A 144 15.86 -30.23 -9.66
CA LEU A 144 15.03 -29.98 -10.84
C LEU A 144 15.35 -28.60 -11.43
N SER A 145 15.38 -28.52 -12.76
CA SER A 145 15.34 -27.25 -13.46
C SER A 145 14.02 -26.50 -13.20
N PRO A 146 13.97 -25.18 -13.41
CA PRO A 146 12.73 -24.41 -13.25
C PRO A 146 11.56 -24.94 -14.09
N ALA A 147 11.82 -25.44 -15.30
CA ALA A 147 10.80 -26.02 -16.18
C ALA A 147 10.28 -27.37 -15.64
N GLU A 148 11.17 -28.26 -15.21
CA GLU A 148 10.79 -29.54 -14.60
C GLU A 148 10.01 -29.34 -13.30
N PHE A 149 10.40 -28.35 -12.48
CA PHE A 149 9.67 -27.99 -11.28
C PHE A 149 8.27 -27.45 -11.63
N LEU A 150 8.15 -26.52 -12.59
CA LEU A 150 6.83 -26.06 -13.03
C LEU A 150 5.94 -27.23 -13.49
N ALA A 151 6.48 -28.14 -14.31
CA ALA A 151 5.75 -29.31 -14.78
C ALA A 151 5.27 -30.21 -13.63
N PHE A 152 6.14 -30.49 -12.65
CA PHE A 152 5.77 -31.24 -11.45
C PHE A 152 4.64 -30.55 -10.67
N ALA A 153 4.77 -29.24 -10.43
CA ALA A 153 3.77 -28.49 -9.68
C ALA A 153 2.41 -28.46 -10.39
N ARG A 154 2.40 -28.35 -11.73
CA ARG A 154 1.18 -28.44 -12.55
C ARG A 154 0.50 -29.80 -12.38
N GLU A 155 1.27 -30.88 -12.42
CA GLU A 155 0.74 -32.24 -12.23
C GLU A 155 0.17 -32.43 -10.81
N VAL A 156 0.91 -32.05 -9.77
CA VAL A 156 0.49 -32.20 -8.37
C VAL A 156 -0.76 -31.39 -8.04
N LEU A 157 -0.83 -30.15 -8.54
CA LEU A 157 -1.94 -29.25 -8.26
C LEU A 157 -3.10 -29.42 -9.26
N GLY A 158 -2.88 -30.04 -10.41
CA GLY A 158 -3.85 -30.07 -11.51
C GLY A 158 -4.18 -28.67 -12.03
N LEU A 159 -3.17 -27.79 -12.11
CA LEU A 159 -3.28 -26.38 -12.48
C LEU A 159 -2.32 -26.05 -13.63
N ASP A 160 -2.63 -26.50 -14.85
CA ASP A 160 -1.72 -26.39 -16.00
C ASP A 160 -1.45 -24.92 -16.39
N ASP A 161 -2.46 -24.16 -16.75
CA ASP A 161 -2.29 -22.78 -17.25
C ASP A 161 -2.52 -21.69 -16.18
N GLU A 162 -2.84 -22.10 -14.96
CA GLU A 162 -3.25 -21.19 -13.87
C GLU A 162 -2.10 -20.78 -12.94
N LEU A 163 -0.99 -21.54 -12.94
CA LEU A 163 0.19 -21.22 -12.14
C LEU A 163 1.01 -20.11 -12.80
N VAL A 164 1.37 -19.12 -11.98
CA VAL A 164 2.28 -18.05 -12.37
C VAL A 164 3.67 -18.37 -11.82
N PRO A 165 4.67 -18.65 -12.67
CA PRO A 165 6.04 -18.86 -12.23
C PRO A 165 6.57 -17.65 -11.44
N ALA A 166 7.17 -17.89 -10.29
CA ALA A 166 7.72 -16.85 -9.43
C ALA A 166 9.17 -17.17 -9.06
N PHE A 167 10.11 -16.31 -9.43
CA PHE A 167 11.54 -16.51 -9.16
C PHE A 167 11.97 -15.74 -7.90
N PRO A 168 12.53 -16.41 -6.88
CA PRO A 168 13.19 -15.73 -5.77
C PRO A 168 14.38 -14.88 -6.27
N MET A 169 14.39 -13.58 -5.97
CA MET A 169 15.44 -12.64 -6.40
C MET A 169 16.29 -12.08 -5.25
N LYS A 170 16.02 -12.47 -4.01
CA LYS A 170 16.77 -12.05 -2.80
C LYS A 170 17.54 -13.20 -2.15
N LYS A 171 16.90 -13.92 -1.21
CA LYS A 171 17.47 -15.13 -0.60
C LYS A 171 17.24 -16.30 -1.55
N GLY A 172 18.24 -17.17 -1.70
CA GLY A 172 18.16 -18.29 -2.66
C GLY A 172 18.02 -17.82 -4.11
N ALA A 173 18.57 -16.64 -4.44
CA ALA A 173 18.31 -15.98 -5.71
C ALA A 173 18.63 -16.84 -6.93
N THR A 174 17.75 -16.77 -7.93
CA THR A 174 17.95 -17.40 -9.23
C THR A 174 18.87 -16.54 -10.11
N PRO A 175 19.88 -17.12 -10.77
CA PRO A 175 20.70 -16.40 -11.74
C PRO A 175 19.83 -15.79 -12.85
N LEU A 176 20.17 -14.57 -13.28
CA LEU A 176 19.37 -13.84 -14.27
C LEU A 176 19.22 -14.59 -15.60
N ASP A 177 20.30 -15.23 -16.05
CA ASP A 177 20.30 -16.01 -17.29
C ASP A 177 19.35 -17.21 -17.19
N ALA A 178 19.27 -17.87 -16.03
CA ALA A 178 18.34 -18.99 -15.84
C ALA A 178 16.87 -18.54 -15.91
N VAL A 179 16.55 -17.32 -15.46
CA VAL A 179 15.21 -16.73 -15.61
C VAL A 179 14.92 -16.45 -17.09
N ALA A 180 15.89 -15.90 -17.82
CA ALA A 180 15.74 -15.61 -19.24
C ALA A 180 15.59 -16.89 -20.08
N ASP A 181 16.39 -17.93 -19.80
CA ASP A 181 16.31 -19.23 -20.47
C ASP A 181 14.94 -19.87 -20.25
N PHE A 182 14.41 -19.81 -19.02
CA PHE A 182 13.06 -20.30 -18.71
C PHE A 182 11.97 -19.53 -19.47
N VAL A 183 12.03 -18.19 -19.54
CA VAL A 183 11.05 -17.41 -20.32
C VAL A 183 11.18 -17.68 -21.81
N ALA A 184 12.40 -17.94 -22.30
CA ALA A 184 12.61 -18.31 -23.68
C ALA A 184 11.96 -19.66 -24.03
N SER A 185 12.04 -20.66 -23.14
CA SER A 185 11.49 -22.00 -23.35
C SER A 185 10.00 -22.11 -23.05
N GLU A 186 9.56 -21.66 -21.87
CA GLU A 186 8.22 -21.93 -21.35
C GLU A 186 7.16 -20.92 -21.81
N LYS A 187 7.58 -19.71 -22.25
CA LYS A 187 6.68 -18.62 -22.67
C LYS A 187 5.47 -18.42 -21.73
N PRO A 188 5.69 -18.23 -20.42
CA PRO A 188 4.58 -18.10 -19.47
C PRO A 188 3.81 -16.80 -19.72
N ARG A 189 2.48 -16.83 -19.54
CA ARG A 189 1.61 -15.64 -19.66
C ARG A 189 2.03 -14.51 -18.70
N ALA A 190 2.43 -14.89 -17.49
CA ALA A 190 2.84 -13.99 -16.43
C ALA A 190 4.06 -14.55 -15.70
N LEU A 191 4.87 -13.66 -15.12
CA LEU A 191 6.07 -14.02 -14.37
C LEU A 191 6.24 -13.07 -13.20
N HIS A 192 6.50 -13.60 -12.01
CA HIS A 192 6.78 -12.78 -10.82
C HIS A 192 8.26 -12.85 -10.41
N LEU A 193 8.86 -11.69 -10.14
CA LEU A 193 10.25 -11.57 -9.64
C LEU A 193 10.25 -11.24 -8.15
N LEU A 194 10.23 -12.28 -7.31
CA LEU A 194 9.97 -12.19 -5.87
C LEU A 194 11.07 -11.39 -5.16
N GLY A 195 10.66 -10.27 -4.55
CA GLY A 195 11.50 -9.37 -3.79
C GLY A 195 12.40 -8.45 -4.63
N LEU A 196 12.20 -8.37 -5.95
CA LEU A 196 12.90 -7.43 -6.83
C LEU A 196 12.07 -6.15 -7.01
N GLY A 197 12.63 -5.00 -6.65
CA GLY A 197 11.98 -3.70 -6.87
C GLY A 197 12.55 -2.93 -8.05
N ALA A 198 11.77 -1.96 -8.58
CA ALA A 198 12.14 -1.10 -9.70
C ALA A 198 13.49 -0.37 -9.52
N SER A 199 13.83 0.00 -8.27
CA SER A 199 15.08 0.69 -7.98
C SER A 199 16.32 -0.21 -7.98
N ASN A 200 16.16 -1.52 -8.17
CA ASN A 200 17.30 -2.43 -8.25
C ASN A 200 17.99 -2.25 -9.60
N LYS A 201 19.32 -2.09 -9.59
CA LYS A 201 20.15 -1.91 -10.79
C LYS A 201 20.01 -3.03 -11.84
N ASN A 202 19.55 -4.22 -11.41
CA ASN A 202 19.34 -5.37 -12.29
C ASN A 202 17.90 -5.49 -12.80
N ALA A 203 16.95 -4.73 -12.26
CA ALA A 203 15.53 -4.85 -12.62
C ALA A 203 15.30 -4.44 -14.08
N GLU A 204 15.77 -3.25 -14.47
CA GLU A 204 15.55 -2.73 -15.83
C GLU A 204 16.25 -3.54 -16.92
N PRO A 205 17.54 -3.92 -16.79
CA PRO A 205 18.19 -4.78 -17.78
C PRO A 205 17.52 -6.15 -17.91
N LEU A 206 17.08 -6.74 -16.79
CA LEU A 206 16.37 -8.02 -16.82
C LEU A 206 15.01 -7.86 -17.49
N ALA A 207 14.21 -6.87 -17.11
CA ALA A 207 12.90 -6.62 -17.72
C ALA A 207 13.03 -6.41 -19.24
N ALA A 208 13.99 -5.59 -19.68
CA ALA A 208 14.28 -5.40 -21.10
C ALA A 208 14.53 -6.73 -21.81
N ARG A 209 15.39 -7.58 -21.22
CA ARG A 209 15.71 -8.89 -21.77
C ARG A 209 14.50 -9.83 -21.81
N LEU A 210 13.66 -9.82 -20.77
CA LEU A 210 12.47 -10.66 -20.72
C LEU A 210 11.42 -10.22 -21.76
N PHE A 211 11.23 -8.91 -21.95
CA PHE A 211 10.32 -8.39 -22.97
C PHE A 211 10.82 -8.60 -24.41
N GLU A 212 12.14 -8.60 -24.63
CA GLU A 212 12.71 -9.03 -25.92
C GLU A 212 12.37 -10.49 -26.24
N LEU A 213 12.42 -11.36 -25.22
CA LEU A 213 12.14 -12.79 -25.36
C LEU A 213 10.64 -13.05 -25.46
N HIS A 214 9.82 -12.33 -24.71
CA HIS A 214 8.36 -12.47 -24.66
C HIS A 214 7.69 -11.09 -24.51
N PRO A 215 7.32 -10.43 -25.63
CA PRO A 215 6.79 -9.06 -25.61
C PRO A 215 5.46 -8.88 -24.87
N GLU A 216 4.64 -9.94 -24.80
CA GLU A 216 3.32 -9.94 -24.15
C GLU A 216 3.35 -10.42 -22.69
N LEU A 217 4.55 -10.63 -22.12
CA LEU A 217 4.69 -11.13 -20.76
C LEU A 217 4.09 -10.15 -19.74
N ASP A 218 3.18 -10.63 -18.89
CA ASP A 218 2.73 -9.87 -17.73
C ASP A 218 3.78 -9.99 -16.61
N LEU A 219 4.74 -9.06 -16.60
CA LEU A 219 5.85 -9.04 -15.65
C LEU A 219 5.42 -8.38 -14.33
N LEU A 220 5.55 -9.14 -13.25
CA LEU A 220 5.20 -8.74 -11.89
C LEU A 220 6.46 -8.60 -11.03
N LEU A 221 6.51 -7.54 -10.24
CA LEU A 221 7.60 -7.24 -9.31
C LEU A 221 7.01 -6.83 -7.97
N ASP A 222 7.79 -7.01 -6.91
CA ASP A 222 7.34 -6.63 -5.58
C ASP A 222 8.50 -6.11 -4.71
N SER A 223 8.22 -5.05 -3.95
CA SER A 223 9.22 -4.44 -3.09
C SER A 223 8.58 -3.67 -1.94
N VAL A 224 9.37 -3.46 -0.88
CA VAL A 224 8.92 -2.72 0.30
C VAL A 224 8.91 -1.22 0.01
N LEU A 225 7.92 -0.79 -0.76
CA LEU A 225 7.82 0.54 -1.34
C LEU A 225 7.79 1.62 -0.26
N ILE A 226 6.84 1.55 0.68
CA ILE A 226 6.67 2.56 1.73
C ILE A 226 7.97 2.71 2.52
N ARG A 227 8.54 1.60 3.01
CA ARG A 227 9.82 1.61 3.74
C ARG A 227 10.95 2.23 2.93
N SER A 228 10.98 2.06 1.60
CA SER A 228 11.99 2.65 0.74
C SER A 228 11.83 4.17 0.56
N LEU A 229 10.65 4.71 0.84
CA LEU A 229 10.29 6.11 0.60
C LEU A 229 10.08 6.94 1.87
N VAL A 230 9.89 6.29 3.02
CA VAL A 230 9.71 6.94 4.33
C VAL A 230 10.98 6.84 5.18
N GLY A 231 11.19 7.86 6.01
CA GLY A 231 12.32 8.00 6.89
C GLY A 231 13.38 8.97 6.36
N ARG A 232 14.45 9.14 7.13
CA ARG A 232 15.61 9.96 6.77
C ARG A 232 16.81 9.04 6.62
N ASN A 233 17.65 9.30 5.63
CA ASN A 233 18.89 8.54 5.47
C ASN A 233 19.90 9.00 6.53
N ASN A 234 20.47 8.04 7.26
CA ASN A 234 21.48 8.32 8.28
C ASN A 234 22.87 8.24 7.62
N GLY A 235 23.44 9.38 7.24
CA GLY A 235 24.78 9.48 6.65
C GLY A 235 25.14 10.93 6.28
N PRO A 236 26.41 11.24 5.97
CA PRO A 236 26.81 12.56 5.50
C PRO A 236 26.07 12.91 4.20
N GLY A 237 25.31 14.02 4.20
CA GLY A 237 24.42 14.39 3.08
C GLY A 237 23.08 13.63 3.06
N GLY A 238 22.77 12.86 4.11
CA GLY A 238 21.48 12.21 4.29
C GLY A 238 20.35 13.21 4.48
N GLY A 239 19.26 12.99 3.76
CA GLY A 239 18.05 13.83 3.82
C GLY A 239 16.78 12.98 3.94
N PRO A 240 15.61 13.64 4.01
CA PRO A 240 14.34 12.95 3.97
C PRO A 240 14.17 12.19 2.66
N ARG A 241 13.69 10.95 2.74
CA ARG A 241 13.32 10.14 1.57
C ARG A 241 12.06 10.70 0.92
N LYS A 242 11.75 10.31 -0.31
CA LYS A 242 10.76 10.99 -1.17
C LYS A 242 9.42 11.29 -0.48
N LEU A 243 8.82 10.34 0.23
CA LEU A 243 7.55 10.57 0.92
C LEU A 243 7.71 11.44 2.17
N THR A 244 8.77 11.26 2.95
CA THR A 244 9.07 12.15 4.08
C THR A 244 9.34 13.57 3.60
N LYS A 245 10.06 13.73 2.48
CA LYS A 245 10.32 15.03 1.88
C LYS A 245 9.04 15.69 1.39
N ALA A 246 8.18 14.93 0.70
CA ALA A 246 6.89 15.44 0.25
C ALA A 246 5.95 15.79 1.42
N LEU A 247 6.04 15.06 2.53
CA LEU A 247 5.32 15.38 3.76
C LEU A 247 5.87 16.66 4.41
N ASP A 248 7.19 16.76 4.57
CA ASP A 248 7.88 17.95 5.09
C ASP A 248 7.50 19.18 4.24
N GLU A 249 7.59 19.10 2.92
CA GLU A 249 7.20 20.16 1.98
C GLU A 249 5.71 20.54 2.11
N ALA A 250 4.82 19.55 2.23
CA ALA A 250 3.39 19.82 2.42
C ALA A 250 3.10 20.45 3.79
N GLU A 251 3.85 20.09 4.83
CA GLU A 251 3.73 20.69 6.17
C GLU A 251 4.26 22.12 6.19
N ASP A 252 5.40 22.39 5.54
CA ASP A 252 5.98 23.72 5.37
C ASP A 252 5.01 24.62 4.57
N GLU A 253 4.50 24.13 3.42
CA GLU A 253 3.51 24.84 2.62
C GLU A 253 2.25 25.14 3.42
N LEU A 254 1.74 24.19 4.20
CA LEU A 254 0.58 24.44 5.06
C LEU A 254 0.92 25.46 6.14
N SER A 255 2.08 25.37 6.80
CA SER A 255 2.48 26.27 7.88
C SER A 255 2.58 27.74 7.43
N GLY A 256 3.01 27.99 6.19
CA GLY A 256 3.11 29.34 5.61
C GLY A 256 1.76 30.02 5.34
N TYR A 257 0.65 29.27 5.31
CA TYR A 257 -0.70 29.80 5.11
C TYR A 257 -1.44 30.18 6.39
N TYR A 258 -1.00 29.68 7.55
CA TYR A 258 -1.77 29.83 8.80
C TYR A 258 -1.16 30.82 9.80
N TRP A 259 -0.02 31.44 9.48
CA TRP A 259 0.55 32.54 10.27
C TRP A 259 0.71 33.80 9.42
N GLY A 260 -0.39 34.54 9.25
CA GLY A 260 -0.38 35.98 8.92
C GLY A 260 -0.11 36.39 7.47
N ALA A 261 -0.05 35.48 6.49
CA ALA A 261 0.02 35.85 5.09
C ALA A 261 -1.39 35.84 4.46
N PRO A 262 -1.90 36.95 3.91
CA PRO A 262 -3.16 36.93 3.16
C PRO A 262 -3.04 35.94 1.98
N PRO A 263 -4.12 35.23 1.61
CA PRO A 263 -4.11 34.34 0.47
C PRO A 263 -3.66 35.09 -0.79
N ARG A 264 -2.87 34.43 -1.65
CA ARG A 264 -2.43 35.05 -2.89
C ARG A 264 -3.65 35.29 -3.79
N PRO A 265 -3.70 36.39 -4.57
CA PRO A 265 -4.85 36.74 -5.41
C PRO A 265 -5.28 35.63 -6.38
N GLU A 266 -4.34 34.74 -6.72
CA GLU A 266 -4.48 33.65 -7.67
C GLU A 266 -5.14 32.37 -7.11
N ASP A 267 -5.34 32.26 -5.79
CA ASP A 267 -6.04 31.13 -5.15
C ASP A 267 -7.56 31.37 -4.98
N ASN A 268 -8.08 32.52 -5.44
CA ASN A 268 -9.50 32.87 -5.37
C ASN A 268 -10.29 32.31 -6.55
N MET A 269 -10.80 31.08 -6.41
CA MET A 269 -11.76 30.50 -7.37
C MET A 269 -13.12 31.26 -7.44
N HIS A 270 -13.34 32.25 -6.55
CA HIS A 270 -14.59 33.03 -6.48
C HIS A 270 -14.43 34.55 -6.48
N GLY A 271 -13.33 35.10 -7.03
CA GLY A 271 -13.33 36.49 -7.55
C GLY A 271 -13.66 37.63 -6.59
N GLY A 272 -13.50 37.44 -5.28
CA GLY A 272 -13.62 38.50 -4.27
C GLY A 272 -12.74 38.18 -3.08
N LEU A 273 -12.15 39.21 -2.47
CA LEU A 273 -11.63 39.13 -1.10
C LEU A 273 -12.82 38.76 -0.23
N VAL A 274 -12.98 37.47 0.06
CA VAL A 274 -13.90 37.06 1.10
C VAL A 274 -13.19 37.42 2.38
N ASP A 275 -13.66 38.48 3.04
CA ASP A 275 -13.13 38.92 4.32
C ASP A 275 -13.17 37.72 5.26
N TYR A 276 -11.98 37.29 5.68
CA TYR A 276 -11.76 36.16 6.60
C TYR A 276 -12.61 36.32 7.87
N THR A 277 -12.86 37.56 8.27
CA THR A 277 -13.63 37.96 9.44
C THR A 277 -15.11 37.62 9.26
N ASP A 278 -15.71 37.92 8.10
CA ASP A 278 -17.16 37.79 7.92
C ASP A 278 -17.60 36.31 7.87
N HIS A 279 -16.87 35.42 7.20
CA HIS A 279 -17.29 34.01 7.09
C HIS A 279 -17.06 33.16 8.34
N VAL A 280 -16.01 33.43 9.12
CA VAL A 280 -15.75 32.68 10.35
C VAL A 280 -16.82 32.97 11.39
N PHE A 281 -17.26 34.23 11.47
CA PHE A 281 -18.20 34.69 12.50
C PHE A 281 -19.67 34.64 12.09
N GLU A 282 -20.04 34.76 10.81
CA GLU A 282 -21.45 34.78 10.39
C GLU A 282 -22.06 33.38 10.19
N GLU A 283 -21.23 32.33 10.10
CA GLU A 283 -21.68 30.97 9.82
C GLU A 283 -21.15 29.91 10.81
N LEU A 284 -21.00 30.23 12.10
CA LEU A 284 -20.52 29.28 13.11
C LEU A 284 -21.21 27.90 13.06
N PRO A 285 -22.53 27.78 12.86
CA PRO A 285 -23.19 26.48 12.80
C PRO A 285 -22.78 25.60 11.62
N THR A 286 -22.36 26.19 10.48
CA THR A 286 -22.06 25.46 9.25
C THR A 286 -20.71 24.74 9.33
N TRP A 287 -19.73 25.38 9.97
CA TRP A 287 -18.37 24.84 10.05
C TRP A 287 -17.97 24.33 11.44
N LEU A 288 -18.52 24.87 12.51
CA LEU A 288 -18.19 24.45 13.88
C LEU A 288 -19.12 23.32 14.33
N ASN A 289 -18.70 22.08 14.06
CA ASN A 289 -19.44 20.89 14.44
C ASN A 289 -19.50 20.70 15.96
N ARG A 290 -20.35 19.77 16.42
CA ARG A 290 -20.58 19.51 17.86
C ARG A 290 -19.29 19.25 18.65
N ALA A 291 -18.28 18.61 18.05
CA ALA A 291 -17.00 18.34 18.71
C ALA A 291 -16.15 19.61 18.83
N GLY A 292 -16.12 20.45 17.79
CA GLY A 292 -15.50 21.77 17.83
C GLY A 292 -16.13 22.67 18.89
N ARG A 293 -17.48 22.73 18.94
CA ARG A 293 -18.20 23.50 19.97
C ARG A 293 -17.80 23.09 21.39
N LYS A 294 -17.63 21.79 21.66
CA LYS A 294 -17.18 21.31 22.97
C LYS A 294 -15.76 21.78 23.32
N ARG A 295 -14.85 21.83 22.35
CA ARG A 295 -13.47 22.30 22.58
C ARG A 295 -13.44 23.80 22.86
N VAL A 296 -14.14 24.59 22.05
CA VAL A 296 -14.31 26.03 22.29
C VAL A 296 -14.88 26.26 23.69
N ALA A 297 -15.96 25.56 24.04
CA ALA A 297 -16.58 25.71 25.36
C ALA A 297 -15.64 25.35 26.53
N ALA A 298 -14.84 24.29 26.37
CA ALA A 298 -13.86 23.91 27.38
C ALA A 298 -12.74 24.95 27.52
N GLU A 299 -12.23 25.47 26.41
CA GLU A 299 -11.18 26.50 26.40
C GLU A 299 -11.67 27.84 26.96
N MET A 300 -12.94 28.18 26.69
CA MET A 300 -13.60 29.37 27.22
C MET A 300 -14.09 29.21 28.66
N GLY A 301 -14.03 28.00 29.22
CA GLY A 301 -14.54 27.70 30.56
C GLY A 301 -16.06 27.82 30.70
N TYR A 302 -16.83 27.60 29.61
CA TYR A 302 -18.29 27.65 29.66
C TYR A 302 -18.85 26.46 30.44
N GLU A 303 -19.68 26.76 31.44
CA GLU A 303 -20.37 25.78 32.26
C GLU A 303 -21.88 26.08 32.36
N GLY A 304 -22.66 25.15 32.91
CA GLY A 304 -24.08 25.35 33.20
C GLY A 304 -24.90 25.91 32.02
N ASP A 305 -25.56 27.03 32.27
CA ASP A 305 -26.43 27.69 31.29
C ASP A 305 -25.67 28.26 30.09
N GLU A 306 -24.45 28.74 30.27
CA GLU A 306 -23.63 29.27 29.17
C GLU A 306 -23.26 28.18 28.18
N LEU A 307 -22.81 27.02 28.70
CA LEU A 307 -22.53 25.84 27.88
C LEU A 307 -23.80 25.38 27.13
N ALA A 308 -24.95 25.35 27.80
CA ALA A 308 -26.20 24.94 27.18
C ALA A 308 -26.61 25.88 26.03
N ARG A 309 -26.46 27.19 26.22
CA ARG A 309 -26.74 28.21 25.19
C ARG A 309 -25.78 28.11 24.01
N TRP A 310 -24.47 28.05 24.28
CA TRP A 310 -23.43 27.87 23.24
C TRP A 310 -23.64 26.62 22.40
N MET A 311 -23.94 25.48 23.04
CA MET A 311 -24.12 24.23 22.32
C MET A 311 -25.38 24.24 21.43
N LYS A 312 -26.43 24.92 21.88
CA LYS A 312 -27.71 25.04 21.16
C LYS A 312 -27.62 26.00 19.98
N ASP A 313 -27.06 27.18 20.20
CA ASP A 313 -26.98 28.26 19.22
C ASP A 313 -25.66 29.05 19.37
N PRO A 314 -24.55 28.55 18.79
CA PRO A 314 -23.25 29.23 18.89
C PRO A 314 -23.25 30.58 18.19
N GLN A 315 -24.10 30.78 17.18
CA GLN A 315 -24.20 32.03 16.42
C GLN A 315 -24.84 33.12 17.26
N GLY A 316 -26.01 32.84 17.84
CA GLY A 316 -26.69 33.77 18.75
C GLY A 316 -25.86 34.04 20.01
N PHE A 317 -25.20 33.02 20.55
CA PHE A 317 -24.31 33.19 21.69
C PHE A 317 -23.14 34.12 21.38
N TYR A 318 -22.48 33.94 20.23
CA TYR A 318 -21.38 34.78 19.78
C TYR A 318 -21.82 36.23 19.56
N ALA A 319 -22.96 36.46 18.92
CA ALA A 319 -23.49 37.81 18.69
C ALA A 319 -23.73 38.59 19.98
N GLU A 320 -24.06 37.91 21.08
CA GLU A 320 -24.30 38.52 22.39
C GLU A 320 -23.05 38.63 23.27
N ASN A 321 -22.12 37.67 23.16
CA ASN A 321 -21.02 37.49 24.13
C ASN A 321 -19.62 37.50 23.47
N GLY A 322 -19.55 37.85 22.19
CA GLY A 322 -18.31 37.95 21.42
C GLY A 322 -17.27 38.84 22.10
N ASN A 323 -16.03 38.38 22.08
CA ASN A 323 -14.88 39.08 22.64
C ASN A 323 -13.60 38.53 22.01
N ASP A 324 -12.51 39.29 22.12
CA ASP A 324 -11.21 38.97 21.53
C ASP A 324 -10.69 37.56 21.89
N TRP A 325 -11.02 37.06 23.10
CA TRP A 325 -10.61 35.72 23.52
C TRP A 325 -11.40 34.63 22.79
N LEU A 326 -12.71 34.80 22.66
CA LEU A 326 -13.57 33.90 21.87
C LEU A 326 -13.16 33.91 20.39
N ASP A 327 -12.82 35.08 19.84
CA ASP A 327 -12.35 35.24 18.47
C ASP A 327 -11.06 34.42 18.25
N MET A 328 -10.09 34.56 19.15
CA MET A 328 -8.83 33.83 19.08
C MET A 328 -9.02 32.31 19.17
N VAL A 329 -9.93 31.83 20.01
CA VAL A 329 -10.24 30.39 20.14
C VAL A 329 -10.97 29.86 18.89
N LEU A 330 -11.87 30.65 18.32
CA LEU A 330 -12.56 30.31 17.07
C LEU A 330 -11.63 30.28 15.87
N ASP A 331 -10.70 31.23 15.78
CA ASP A 331 -9.63 31.25 14.78
C ASP A 331 -8.76 29.99 14.86
N ALA A 332 -8.37 29.58 16.07
CA ALA A 332 -7.59 28.36 16.27
C ALA A 332 -8.34 27.09 15.81
N GLU A 333 -9.65 27.00 16.10
CA GLU A 333 -10.49 25.89 15.66
C GLU A 333 -10.73 25.89 14.15
N TRP A 334 -10.93 27.07 13.55
CA TRP A 334 -11.06 27.23 12.11
C TRP A 334 -9.76 26.83 11.40
N ALA A 335 -8.61 27.29 11.87
CA ALA A 335 -7.30 26.89 11.35
C ALA A 335 -7.09 25.37 11.44
N ALA A 336 -7.45 24.74 12.56
CA ALA A 336 -7.36 23.29 12.73
C ALA A 336 -8.26 22.52 11.75
N ARG A 337 -9.49 23.00 11.52
CA ARG A 337 -10.42 22.43 10.53
C ARG A 337 -9.90 22.60 9.11
N SER A 338 -9.48 23.80 8.75
CA SER A 338 -8.98 24.14 7.42
C SER A 338 -7.73 23.31 7.08
N LYS A 339 -6.82 23.12 8.05
CA LYS A 339 -5.66 22.22 7.93
C LYS A 339 -6.06 20.78 7.62
N LYS A 340 -7.18 20.30 8.18
CA LYS A 340 -7.70 18.95 7.93
C LYS A 340 -8.34 18.82 6.54
N ALA A 341 -9.04 19.85 6.07
CA ALA A 341 -9.74 19.84 4.78
C ALA A 341 -8.79 20.00 3.59
N SER A 342 -7.99 21.09 3.56
CA SER A 342 -7.08 21.40 2.44
C SER A 342 -5.83 20.51 2.40
N GLY A 343 -5.41 19.99 3.56
CA GLY A 343 -4.28 19.09 3.67
C GLY A 343 -4.51 17.74 2.98
N SER A 344 -5.76 17.26 2.88
CA SER A 344 -6.04 15.92 2.34
C SER A 344 -5.73 15.80 0.84
N GLU A 345 -6.24 16.73 0.02
CA GLU A 345 -6.09 16.68 -1.44
C GLU A 345 -4.68 17.09 -1.90
N ARG A 346 -4.04 18.04 -1.21
CA ARG A 346 -2.63 18.41 -1.48
C ARG A 346 -1.68 17.28 -1.10
N LYS A 347 -1.86 16.63 0.06
CA LYS A 347 -1.07 15.45 0.44
C LYS A 347 -1.24 14.31 -0.57
N ARG A 348 -2.46 14.02 -1.03
CA ARG A 348 -2.70 13.01 -2.08
C ARG A 348 -1.93 13.30 -3.37
N ARG A 349 -1.91 14.56 -3.83
CA ARG A 349 -1.18 14.97 -5.04
C ARG A 349 0.34 14.83 -4.87
N SER A 350 0.89 15.28 -3.75
CA SER A 350 2.33 15.18 -3.47
C SER A 350 2.78 13.72 -3.31
N VAL A 351 1.96 12.88 -2.67
CA VAL A 351 2.19 11.44 -2.55
C VAL A 351 2.15 10.76 -3.93
N ARG A 352 1.15 11.02 -4.78
CA ARG A 352 1.13 10.50 -6.18
C ARG A 352 2.39 10.86 -6.94
N LYS A 353 2.80 12.13 -6.90
CA LYS A 353 4.02 12.60 -7.58
C LYS A 353 5.29 11.94 -7.05
N ALA A 354 5.34 11.65 -5.75
CA ALA A 354 6.49 10.99 -5.12
C ALA A 354 6.56 9.49 -5.44
N LEU A 355 5.40 8.86 -5.64
CA LEU A 355 5.27 7.45 -6.00
C LEU A 355 5.50 7.18 -7.48
N GLY A 356 5.28 8.19 -8.33
CA GLY A 356 5.60 8.16 -9.77
C GLY A 356 4.87 7.04 -10.46
#